data_AF-A0A182LXX1-F1
#
_entry.id   AF-A0A182LXX1-F1
#
_cell.length_a   1.000
_cell.length_b   1.000
_cell.length_c   1.000
_cell.angle_alpha   90.00
_cell.angle_beta   90.00
_cell.angle_gamma   90.00
#
_symmetry.space_group_name_H-M   'P 1'
#
loop_
_entity.id
_entity.type
_entity.pdbx_description
1 polymer ?
#
loop_
_entity_poly.entity_id
_entity_poly.type
_entity_poly.pdbx_seq_one_letter_code
_entity_poly.pdbx_strand_id
1 'polypeptide(L)'
;MKLLGWLFVVCGTFAYSVGSFVECDLDLEDPAIIRQLPEQCQNVDDATKAIMLEEAASFKLFHQKLLEYEASQAPNNDDGIHMDMDFRNELYAAGNLHVCLEVNETLSQYLRCLIDKRSIMLDMIEQAI
;
A
#
# COMPACT_ATOMS: atom_id res chain seq x y z
N MET A 1 -0.27 -30.41 -57.47
CA MET A 1 0.52 -29.21 -57.15
C MET A 1 -0.23 -28.41 -56.10
N LYS A 2 0.40 -28.17 -54.93
CA LYS A 2 0.26 -27.01 -54.00
C LYS A 2 -1.13 -26.75 -53.38
N LEU A 3 -1.35 -26.44 -52.09
CA LEU A 3 -0.60 -26.19 -50.85
C LEU A 3 -1.68 -26.24 -49.74
N LEU A 4 -1.62 -27.15 -48.77
CA LEU A 4 -1.30 -26.88 -47.35
C LEU A 4 -1.66 -25.47 -46.85
N GLY A 5 -2.55 -25.42 -45.85
CA GLY A 5 -2.88 -24.21 -45.10
C GLY A 5 -3.77 -24.50 -43.90
N TRP A 6 -3.37 -25.43 -43.03
CA TRP A 6 -3.95 -25.54 -41.68
C TRP A 6 -3.53 -24.31 -40.88
N LEU A 7 -4.45 -23.38 -40.65
CA LEU A 7 -4.28 -22.32 -39.66
C LEU A 7 -4.34 -22.96 -38.26
N PHE A 8 -3.18 -23.24 -37.69
CA PHE A 8 -3.04 -23.35 -36.25
C PHE A 8 -3.23 -21.95 -35.66
N VAL A 9 -4.43 -21.66 -35.16
CA VAL A 9 -4.64 -20.55 -34.24
C VAL A 9 -4.03 -20.99 -32.91
N VAL A 10 -2.76 -20.64 -32.71
CA VAL A 10 -2.13 -20.67 -31.40
C VAL A 10 -2.88 -19.63 -30.58
N CYS A 11 -3.84 -20.10 -29.79
CA CYS A 11 -4.50 -19.32 -28.75
C CYS A 11 -3.42 -19.03 -27.70
N GLY A 12 -2.63 -17.98 -27.94
CA GLY A 12 -1.69 -17.45 -26.98
C GLY A 12 -2.52 -17.00 -25.79
N THR A 13 -2.50 -17.80 -24.72
CA THR A 13 -2.94 -17.38 -23.40
C THR A 13 -2.05 -16.21 -23.01
N PHE A 14 -2.51 -15.00 -23.31
CA PHE A 14 -2.05 -13.81 -22.62
C PHE A 14 -2.48 -14.02 -21.17
N ALA A 15 -1.57 -14.57 -20.37
CA ALA A 15 -1.63 -14.45 -18.93
C ALA A 15 -1.49 -12.96 -18.64
N TYR A 16 -2.61 -12.24 -18.69
CA TYR A 16 -2.76 -10.99 -17.99
C TYR A 16 -2.55 -11.35 -16.52
N SER A 17 -1.31 -11.25 -16.03
CA SER A 17 -1.07 -11.13 -14.59
C SER A 17 -1.63 -9.77 -14.20
N VAL A 18 -2.95 -9.70 -14.06
CA VAL A 18 -3.60 -8.62 -13.33
C VAL A 18 -2.92 -8.66 -11.98
N GLY A 19 -2.12 -7.64 -11.66
CA GLY A 19 -1.45 -7.51 -10.37
C GLY A 19 -2.52 -7.49 -9.30
N SER A 20 -2.84 -8.66 -8.77
CA SER A 20 -3.71 -8.83 -7.62
C SER A 20 -2.89 -8.36 -6.43
N PHE A 21 -3.04 -7.09 -6.05
CA PHE A 21 -2.48 -6.58 -4.82
C PHE A 21 -3.17 -7.33 -3.67
N VAL A 22 -2.42 -8.21 -3.01
CA VAL A 22 -2.93 -9.01 -1.90
C VAL A 22 -2.37 -8.36 -0.65
N GLU A 23 -3.24 -7.65 0.07
CA GLU A 23 -2.94 -7.16 1.41
C GLU A 23 -2.81 -8.38 2.33
N CYS A 24 -1.56 -8.75 2.62
CA CYS A 24 -1.28 -9.78 3.60
C CYS A 24 -1.25 -9.10 4.98
N ASP A 25 -2.29 -9.35 5.78
CA ASP A 25 -2.33 -8.90 7.17
C ASP A 25 -1.40 -9.79 8.00
N LEU A 26 -0.11 -9.42 8.01
CA LEU A 26 0.98 -10.22 8.59
C LEU A 26 1.19 -9.95 10.08
N ASP A 27 0.39 -9.09 10.69
CA ASP A 27 0.38 -8.86 12.14
C ASP A 27 -0.21 -10.05 12.93
N LEU A 28 -0.81 -11.00 12.22
CA LEU A 28 -1.37 -12.23 12.74
C LEU A 28 -0.24 -13.26 12.92
N GLU A 29 0.42 -13.24 14.07
CA GLU A 29 1.43 -14.25 14.46
C GLU A 29 0.82 -15.65 14.75
N ASP A 30 -0.51 -15.79 14.68
CA ASP A 30 -1.20 -17.06 14.91
C ASP A 30 -1.08 -18.01 13.70
N PRO A 31 -0.43 -19.18 13.85
CA PRO A 31 -0.29 -20.17 12.78
C PRO A 31 -1.61 -20.70 12.23
N ALA A 32 -2.71 -20.66 13.00
CA ALA A 32 -4.05 -21.07 12.55
C ALA A 32 -4.68 -20.03 11.63
N ILE A 33 -4.31 -18.76 11.77
CA ILE A 33 -4.77 -17.65 10.93
C ILE A 33 -3.91 -17.55 9.67
N ILE A 34 -2.59 -17.69 9.79
CA ILE A 34 -1.66 -17.68 8.65
C ILE A 34 -2.06 -18.73 7.60
N ARG A 35 -2.47 -19.94 8.01
CA ARG A 35 -2.93 -21.01 7.10
C ARG A 35 -4.22 -20.67 6.33
N GLN A 36 -4.97 -19.66 6.76
CA GLN A 36 -6.18 -19.19 6.10
C GLN A 36 -5.90 -18.05 5.11
N LEU A 37 -4.70 -17.45 5.15
CA LEU A 37 -4.28 -16.43 4.20
C LEU A 37 -4.04 -17.04 2.81
N PRO A 38 -4.09 -16.25 1.73
CA PRO A 38 -3.69 -16.71 0.39
C PRO A 38 -2.26 -17.25 0.37
N GLU A 39 -1.95 -18.21 -0.49
CA GLU A 39 -0.63 -18.88 -0.55
C GLU A 39 0.55 -17.90 -0.68
N GLN A 40 0.36 -16.81 -1.42
CA GLN A 40 1.34 -15.72 -1.55
C GLN A 40 1.65 -14.98 -0.23
N CYS A 41 0.74 -15.02 0.74
CA CYS A 41 0.93 -14.47 2.09
C CYS A 41 1.46 -15.49 3.10
N GLN A 42 1.34 -16.80 2.80
CA GLN A 42 1.81 -17.86 3.69
C GLN A 42 3.33 -18.04 3.63
N ASN A 43 3.94 -17.70 2.50
CA ASN A 43 5.35 -17.98 2.19
C ASN A 43 6.21 -16.71 2.02
N VAL A 44 5.82 -15.61 2.67
CA VAL A 44 6.63 -14.38 2.69
C VAL A 44 7.90 -14.64 3.51
N ASP A 45 9.08 -14.37 2.92
CA ASP A 45 10.34 -14.54 3.63
C ASP A 45 10.47 -13.56 4.82
N ASP A 46 11.28 -13.92 5.82
CA ASP A 46 11.41 -13.13 7.06
C ASP A 46 11.84 -11.68 6.81
N ALA A 47 12.66 -11.42 5.78
CA ALA A 47 13.14 -10.07 5.47
C ALA A 47 12.00 -9.22 4.86
N THR A 48 11.24 -9.78 3.93
CA THR A 48 10.05 -9.12 3.37
C THR A 48 8.98 -8.91 4.45
N LYS A 49 8.75 -9.90 5.32
CA LYS A 49 7.83 -9.79 6.46
C LYS A 49 8.22 -8.63 7.39
N ALA A 50 9.50 -8.49 7.72
CA ALA A 50 9.97 -7.39 8.55
C ALA A 50 9.66 -6.02 7.94
N ILE A 51 9.84 -5.86 6.62
CA ILE A 51 9.53 -4.60 5.92
C ILE A 51 8.01 -4.34 5.90
N MET A 52 7.19 -5.38 5.75
CA MET A 52 5.72 -5.24 5.80
C MET A 52 5.25 -4.78 7.19
N LEU A 53 5.84 -5.31 8.26
CA LEU A 53 5.55 -4.84 9.62
C LEU A 53 6.00 -3.40 9.86
N GLU A 54 7.14 -3.01 9.30
CA GLU A 54 7.63 -1.63 9.33
C GLU A 54 6.69 -0.67 8.58
N GLU A 55 6.21 -1.08 7.40
CA GLU A 55 5.25 -0.33 6.60
C GLU A 55 3.92 -0.13 7.34
N ALA A 56 3.39 -1.19 7.95
CA ALA A 56 2.17 -1.14 8.76
C ALA A 56 2.33 -0.23 9.99
N ALA A 57 3.48 -0.30 10.68
CA ALA A 57 3.79 0.59 11.80
C ALA A 57 3.87 2.05 11.35
N SER A 58 4.52 2.31 10.21
CA SER A 58 4.61 3.64 9.59
C SER A 58 3.22 4.18 9.23
N PHE A 59 2.34 3.35 8.65
CA PHE A 59 0.95 3.70 8.36
C PHE A 59 0.16 4.06 9.63
N LYS A 60 0.27 3.25 10.68
CA LYS A 60 -0.41 3.49 11.95
C LYS A 60 0.01 4.83 12.58
N LEU A 61 1.31 5.12 12.58
CA LEU A 61 1.83 6.39 13.10
C LEU A 61 1.30 7.58 12.31
N PHE A 62 1.36 7.51 10.98
CA PHE A 62 0.80 8.53 10.10
C PHE A 62 -0.68 8.78 10.37
N HIS A 63 -1.49 7.72 10.42
CA HIS A 63 -2.92 7.84 10.65
C HIS A 63 -3.22 8.47 12.01
N GLN A 64 -2.53 8.04 13.06
CA GLN A 64 -2.64 8.63 14.39
C GLN A 64 -2.30 10.12 14.37
N LYS A 65 -1.18 10.51 13.74
CA LYS A 65 -0.74 11.90 13.68
C LYS A 65 -1.70 12.79 12.90
N LEU A 66 -2.26 12.29 11.80
CA LEU A 66 -3.28 13.01 11.05
C LEU A 66 -4.54 13.24 11.89
N LEU A 67 -5.01 12.22 12.62
CA LEU A 67 -6.16 12.38 13.52
C LEU A 67 -5.87 13.36 14.68
N GLU A 68 -4.66 13.33 15.25
CA GLU A 68 -4.24 14.30 16.28
C GLU A 68 -4.27 15.73 15.73
N TYR A 69 -3.73 15.95 14.53
CA TYR A 69 -3.78 17.23 13.85
C TYR A 69 -5.22 17.69 13.62
N GLU A 70 -6.07 16.86 13.01
CA GLU A 70 -7.46 17.22 12.70
C GLU A 70 -8.28 17.50 13.97
N ALA A 71 -8.04 16.75 15.04
CA ALA A 71 -8.64 17.01 16.34
C ALA A 71 -8.20 18.37 16.93
N SER A 72 -6.96 18.79 16.68
CA SER A 72 -6.44 20.09 17.15
C SER A 72 -7.01 21.29 16.37
N GLN A 73 -7.42 21.08 15.12
CA GLN A 73 -8.05 22.11 14.28
C GLN A 73 -9.58 22.18 14.47
N ALA A 74 -10.17 21.23 15.21
CA ALA A 74 -11.61 21.15 15.40
C ALA A 74 -12.18 22.42 16.05
N PRO A 75 -13.25 23.02 15.51
CA PRO A 75 -13.94 24.13 16.16
C PRO A 75 -14.48 23.72 17.54
N ASN A 76 -14.42 24.62 18.52
CA ASN A 76 -14.83 24.38 19.93
C ASN A 76 -16.29 23.92 20.15
N ASN A 77 -17.09 23.78 19.08
CA ASN A 77 -18.53 23.58 19.10
C ASN A 77 -18.98 22.53 18.07
N ASP A 78 -18.04 21.76 17.53
CA ASP A 78 -18.35 20.62 16.67
C ASP A 78 -18.06 19.31 17.42
N ASP A 79 -19.11 18.54 17.71
CA ASP A 79 -19.00 17.20 18.32
C ASP A 79 -18.67 16.12 17.25
N GLY A 80 -18.51 16.52 15.98
CA GLY A 80 -18.18 15.66 14.86
C GLY A 80 -16.69 15.38 14.68
N ILE A 81 -16.37 14.36 13.88
CA ILE A 81 -15.00 14.14 13.40
C ILE A 81 -14.68 15.25 12.40
N HIS A 82 -13.85 16.22 12.81
CA HIS A 82 -13.31 17.22 11.89
C HIS A 82 -12.33 16.53 10.93
N MET A 83 -12.45 16.82 9.64
CA MET A 83 -11.51 16.37 8.62
C MET A 83 -11.09 17.57 7.79
N ASP A 84 -9.80 17.89 7.81
CA ASP A 84 -9.25 18.98 7.00
C ASP A 84 -8.95 18.43 5.60
N MET A 85 -9.94 18.55 4.72
CA MET A 85 -9.84 18.03 3.36
C MET A 85 -8.79 18.75 2.51
N ASP A 86 -8.55 20.04 2.76
CA ASP A 86 -7.55 20.81 2.02
C ASP A 86 -6.15 20.36 2.44
N PHE A 87 -5.90 20.25 3.75
CA PHE A 87 -4.64 19.71 4.26
C PHE A 87 -4.41 18.27 3.80
N ARG A 88 -5.42 17.39 3.85
CA ARG A 88 -5.32 16.02 3.32
C ARG A 88 -4.93 16.01 1.85
N ASN A 89 -5.52 16.87 1.03
CA ASN A 89 -5.20 16.94 -0.40
C ASN A 89 -3.74 17.34 -0.63
N GLU A 90 -3.25 18.37 0.07
CA GLU A 90 -1.84 18.79 0.02
C GLU A 90 -0.91 17.66 0.45
N LEU A 91 -1.27 16.99 1.54
CA LEU A 91 -0.48 15.94 2.16
C LEU A 91 -0.40 14.68 1.28
N TYR A 92 -1.50 14.21 0.70
CA TYR A 92 -1.49 13.10 -0.25
C TYR A 92 -0.82 13.46 -1.58
N ALA A 93 -0.93 14.72 -2.03
CA ALA A 93 -0.22 15.20 -3.22
C ALA A 93 1.29 15.23 -3.02
N ALA A 94 1.76 15.62 -1.83
CA ALA A 94 3.19 15.63 -1.49
C ALA A 94 3.76 14.21 -1.33
N GLY A 95 3.03 13.32 -0.66
CA GLY A 95 3.41 11.91 -0.55
C GLY A 95 3.46 11.22 -1.92
N ASN A 96 2.53 11.56 -2.82
CA ASN A 96 2.45 11.05 -4.20
C ASN A 96 2.70 9.52 -4.28
N LEU A 97 1.98 8.75 -3.44
CA LEU A 97 2.19 7.31 -3.28
C LEU A 97 2.04 6.51 -4.59
N HIS A 98 1.35 7.08 -5.58
CA HIS A 98 1.22 6.48 -6.91
C HIS A 98 2.58 6.23 -7.59
N VAL A 99 3.60 7.05 -7.30
CA VAL A 99 4.95 6.86 -7.88
C VAL A 99 5.65 5.61 -7.38
N CYS A 100 5.19 5.00 -6.28
CA CYS A 100 5.74 3.74 -5.81
C CYS A 100 5.28 2.54 -6.65
N LEU A 101 4.28 2.70 -7.52
CA LEU A 101 3.78 1.61 -8.36
C LEU A 101 4.51 1.58 -9.71
N GLU A 102 5.75 1.10 -9.73
CA GLU A 102 6.50 0.85 -10.98
C GLU A 102 6.33 -0.61 -11.46
N VAL A 103 6.24 -0.80 -12.78
CA VAL A 103 5.92 -2.09 -13.43
C VAL A 103 6.96 -3.20 -13.14
N ASN A 104 8.18 -2.85 -12.72
CA ASN A 104 9.28 -3.78 -12.51
C ASN A 104 9.82 -3.78 -11.07
N GLU A 105 9.12 -3.18 -10.11
CA GLU A 105 9.59 -3.14 -8.73
C GLU A 105 9.32 -4.44 -7.97
N THR A 106 10.27 -4.82 -7.12
CA THR A 106 10.06 -5.88 -6.13
C THR A 106 9.15 -5.39 -4.99
N LEU A 107 8.46 -6.31 -4.32
CA LEU A 107 7.62 -5.98 -3.17
C LEU A 107 8.40 -5.19 -2.10
N SER A 108 9.65 -5.57 -1.80
CA SER A 108 10.48 -4.84 -0.84
C SER A 108 10.80 -3.40 -1.27
N GLN A 109 10.98 -3.15 -2.57
CA GLN A 109 11.20 -1.79 -3.10
C GLN A 109 9.93 -0.96 -2.99
N TYR A 110 8.80 -1.54 -3.37
CA TYR A 110 7.48 -0.92 -3.23
C TYR A 110 7.21 -0.49 -1.78
N LEU A 111 7.36 -1.42 -0.82
CA LEU A 111 7.11 -1.14 0.60
C LEU A 111 8.04 -0.07 1.16
N ARG A 112 9.33 -0.09 0.79
CA ARG A 112 10.27 0.96 1.19
C ARG A 112 9.88 2.32 0.63
N CYS A 113 9.47 2.38 -0.65
CA CYS A 113 8.95 3.61 -1.23
C CYS A 113 7.74 4.13 -0.43
N LEU A 114 6.79 3.26 -0.05
CA LEU A 114 5.65 3.68 0.78
C LEU A 114 6.10 4.28 2.11
N ILE A 115 7.04 3.62 2.81
CA ILE A 115 7.59 4.11 4.08
C ILE A 115 8.24 5.48 3.90
N ASP A 116 9.09 5.64 2.88
CA ASP A 116 9.80 6.89 2.59
C ASP A 116 8.83 8.03 2.27
N LYS A 117 7.84 7.77 1.41
CA LYS A 117 6.81 8.77 1.08
C LYS A 117 5.95 9.14 2.27
N ARG A 118 5.66 8.19 3.14
CA ARG A 118 4.90 8.44 4.36
C ARG A 118 5.70 9.23 5.40
N SER A 119 7.02 9.09 5.43
CA SER A 119 7.88 9.97 6.23
C SER A 119 7.72 11.44 5.81
N ILE A 120 7.65 11.73 4.51
CA ILE A 120 7.42 13.11 4.02
C ILE A 120 6.08 13.65 4.54
N MET A 121 5.04 12.81 4.49
CA MET A 121 3.71 13.16 4.99
C MET A 121 3.70 13.42 6.50
N LEU A 122 4.43 12.59 7.27
CA LEU A 122 4.61 12.78 8.72
C LEU A 122 5.32 14.10 9.04
N ASP A 123 6.40 14.42 8.31
CA ASP A 123 7.14 15.67 8.49
C ASP A 123 6.24 16.89 8.23
N MET A 124 5.34 16.81 7.24
CA MET A 124 4.37 17.86 6.96
C MET A 124 3.35 18.05 8.08
N ILE A 125 2.86 16.95 8.70
CA ILE A 125 1.97 17.03 9.86
C ILE A 125 2.70 17.70 11.03
N GLU A 126 3.94 17.30 11.30
CA GLU A 126 4.71 17.86 12.41
C GLU A 126 4.98 19.36 12.23
N GLN A 127 5.16 19.83 10.99
CA GLN A 127 5.31 21.26 10.68
C GLN A 127 3.99 22.06 10.80
N ALA A 128 2.85 21.38 10.78
CA ALA A 128 1.52 21.99 10.82
C ALA A 128 0.90 22.04 12.24
N ILE A 129 1.53 21.39 13.23
CA ILE A 129 1.17 21.43 14.66
C ILE A 129 1.91 22.57 15.37
#